data_AF-A0A4R5US16-F1
#
_entry.id   AF-A0A4R5US16-F1
#
_cell.length_a   1.000
_cell.length_b   1.000
_cell.length_c   1.000
_cell.angle_alpha   90.00
_cell.angle_beta   90.00
_cell.angle_gamma   90.00
#
_symmetry.space_group_name_H-M   'P 1'
#
loop_
_entity.id
_entity.type
_entity.pdbx_description
1 polymer ?
#
loop_
_entity_poly.entity_id
_entity_poly.type
_entity_poly.pdbx_seq_one_letter_code
_entity_poly.pdbx_strand_id
1 'polypeptide(L)'
;MEQVDKINISTKALSSGNLQVKFFVEGSPKQEYGYLLVNEPKPVGEIIAEIQNRLARRRAAEQRIDPLFPIAPQTDDLDFYLFSA
;
A
#
# COMPACT_ATOMS: atom_id res chain seq x y z
N MET A 1 2.00 16.18 -14.57
CA MET A 1 3.12 15.88 -13.66
C MET A 1 2.57 15.01 -12.56
N GLU A 2 2.84 13.71 -12.60
CA GLU A 2 2.43 12.78 -11.54
C GLU A 2 3.17 13.19 -10.26
N GLN A 3 2.40 13.60 -9.24
CA GLN A 3 2.96 13.82 -7.92
C GLN A 3 3.49 12.47 -7.46
N VAL A 4 4.82 12.36 -7.35
CA VAL A 4 5.44 11.23 -6.68
C VAL A 4 5.06 11.37 -5.22
N ASP A 5 3.97 10.72 -4.82
CA ASP A 5 3.54 10.61 -3.43
C ASP A 5 4.78 10.26 -2.60
N LYS A 6 5.15 11.11 -1.65
CA LYS A 6 6.28 10.87 -0.76
C LYS A 6 5.88 9.78 0.21
N ILE A 7 6.46 8.60 0.04
CA ILE A 7 6.18 7.46 0.92
C ILE A 7 7.23 7.43 2.02
N ASN A 8 6.78 7.57 3.26
CA ASN A 8 7.61 7.33 4.44
C ASN A 8 7.34 5.91 4.93
N ILE A 9 8.39 5.14 5.19
CA ILE A 9 8.27 3.79 5.70
C ILE A 9 8.95 3.63 7.06
N SER A 10 8.44 2.72 7.87
CA SER A 10 9.03 2.27 9.12
C SER A 10 8.89 0.76 9.20
N THR A 11 9.98 0.05 9.49
CA THR A 11 10.00 -1.40 9.52
C THR A 11 10.03 -1.92 10.96
N LYS A 12 9.30 -3.01 11.21
CA LYS A 12 9.28 -3.70 12.48
C LYS A 12 9.44 -5.20 12.23
N ALA A 13 10.49 -5.79 12.76
CA ALA A 13 10.64 -7.24 12.75
C ALA A 13 9.63 -7.87 13.71
N LEU A 14 8.90 -8.88 13.24
CA LEU A 14 7.97 -9.67 14.03
C LEU A 14 8.68 -10.92 14.56
N SER A 15 8.24 -11.39 15.73
CA SER A 15 8.78 -12.62 16.36
C SER A 15 8.57 -13.88 15.53
N SER A 16 7.68 -13.84 14.55
CA SER A 16 7.41 -14.93 13.60
C SER A 16 8.43 -15.04 12.46
N GLY A 17 9.41 -14.11 12.37
CA GLY A 17 10.38 -14.04 11.28
C GLY A 17 10.01 -13.08 10.15
N ASN A 18 8.77 -12.61 10.10
CA ASN A 18 8.29 -11.66 9.10
C ASN A 18 8.67 -10.21 9.45
N LEU A 19 8.72 -9.35 8.46
CA LEU A 19 8.98 -7.92 8.59
C LEU A 19 7.71 -7.14 8.26
N GLN A 20 7.18 -6.43 9.24
CA GLN A 20 6.04 -5.53 9.05
C GLN A 20 6.55 -4.14 8.67
N VAL A 21 6.23 -3.71 7.45
CA VAL A 21 6.50 -2.36 6.96
C VAL A 21 5.25 -1.52 7.18
N LYS A 22 5.32 -0.52 8.05
CA LYS A 22 4.33 0.54 8.11
C LYS A 22 4.71 1.63 7.11
N PHE A 23 3.79 2.09 6.28
CA PHE A 23 4.03 3.17 5.35
C PHE A 23 3.00 4.29 5.48
N PHE A 24 3.41 5.51 5.13
CA PHE A 24 2.58 6.71 5.11
C PHE A 24 2.74 7.38 3.75
N VAL A 25 1.63 7.76 3.14
CA VAL A 25 1.59 8.41 1.84
C VAL A 25 1.39 9.92 2.08
N GLU A 26 2.46 10.69 1.92
CA GLU A 26 2.42 12.16 1.97
C GLU A 26 2.26 12.69 0.53
N GLY A 27 1.14 13.37 0.24
CA GLY A 27 0.88 13.93 -1.09
C GLY A 27 -0.58 13.99 -1.48
N SER A 28 -1.43 13.17 -0.86
CA SER A 28 -2.87 13.23 -1.04
C SER A 28 -3.54 14.14 0.01
N PRO A 29 -4.68 14.78 -0.31
CA PRO A 29 -5.44 15.60 0.65
C PRO A 29 -5.95 14.79 1.85
N LYS A 30 -5.99 13.46 1.71
CA LYS A 30 -6.21 12.50 2.79
C LYS A 30 -4.89 11.88 3.20
N GLN A 31 -4.66 11.81 4.50
CA GLN A 31 -3.51 11.09 5.05
C GLN A 31 -3.81 9.59 4.93
N GLU A 32 -3.11 8.93 4.01
CA GLU A 32 -3.21 7.49 3.83
C GLU A 32 -2.02 6.82 4.50
N TYR A 33 -2.27 5.75 5.25
CA TYR A 33 -1.24 4.94 5.85
C TYR A 33 -1.59 3.47 5.75
N GLY A 34 -0.59 2.62 5.78
CA GLY A 34 -0.80 1.20 5.57
C GLY A 34 0.27 0.33 6.19
N TYR A 35 0.05 -0.97 6.06
CA TYR A 35 0.98 -2.01 6.48
C TYR A 35 1.21 -2.97 5.32
N LEU A 36 2.47 -3.31 5.09
CA LEU A 36 2.89 -4.35 4.18
C LEU A 36 3.64 -5.42 4.99
N LEU A 37 3.20 -6.67 4.91
CA LEU A 37 3.89 -7.80 5.49
C LEU A 37 4.89 -8.36 4.47
N VAL A 38 6.15 -8.48 4.87
CA VAL A 38 7.22 -8.98 4.01
C VAL A 38 7.85 -10.19 4.69
N ASN A 39 7.80 -11.35 4.03
CA ASN A 39 8.36 -12.59 4.59
C ASN A 39 9.90 -12.66 4.51
N GLU A 40 10.52 -11.82 3.68
CA GLU A 40 11.97 -11.79 3.48
C GLU A 40 12.52 -10.36 3.57
N PRO A 41 13.76 -10.15 4.04
CA PRO A 41 14.37 -8.83 4.09
C PRO A 41 14.63 -8.31 2.67
N LYS A 42 13.73 -7.47 2.16
CA LYS A 42 13.89 -6.75 0.89
C LYS A 42 14.56 -5.38 1.12
N PRO A 43 15.30 -4.86 0.14
CA PRO A 43 15.83 -3.50 0.23
C PRO A 43 14.69 -2.48 0.24
N VAL A 44 14.91 -1.36 0.94
CA VAL A 44 13.92 -0.29 1.11
C VAL A 44 13.38 0.24 -0.23
N GLY A 45 14.23 0.36 -1.25
CA GLY A 45 13.81 0.80 -2.59
C GLY A 45 12.77 -0.12 -3.24
N GLU A 46 12.96 -1.44 -3.13
CA GLU A 46 12.00 -2.44 -3.64
C GLU A 46 10.69 -2.39 -2.86
N ILE A 47 10.75 -2.21 -1.54
CA ILE A 47 9.56 -2.07 -0.69
C ILE A 47 8.74 -0.85 -1.12
N ILE A 48 9.40 0.30 -1.34
CA ILE A 48 8.72 1.53 -1.78
C ILE A 48 8.10 1.32 -3.17
N ALA A 49 8.83 0.72 -4.12
CA ALA A 49 8.32 0.43 -5.45
C ALA A 49 7.11 -0.53 -5.41
N GLU A 50 7.14 -1.53 -4.54
CA GLU A 50 6.03 -2.47 -4.33
C GLU A 50 4.79 -1.76 -3.77
N ILE A 51 4.97 -0.90 -2.76
CA ILE A 51 3.88 -0.08 -2.20
C ILE A 51 3.29 0.83 -3.29
N GLN A 52 4.11 1.53 -4.07
CA GLN A 52 3.65 2.39 -5.16
C GLN A 52 2.85 1.62 -6.21
N ASN A 53 3.34 0.46 -6.64
CA ASN A 53 2.66 -0.38 -7.63
C ASN A 53 1.31 -0.87 -7.09
N ARG A 54 1.26 -1.29 -5.82
CA ARG A 54 0.02 -1.73 -5.17
C ARG A 54 -0.99 -0.59 -5.02
N LEU A 55 -0.54 0.60 -4.63
CA LEU A 55 -1.38 1.80 -4.58
C LEU A 55 -1.92 2.17 -5.97
N ALA A 56 -1.08 2.16 -7.00
CA ALA A 56 -1.48 2.47 -8.38
C ALA A 56 -2.52 1.46 -8.90
N ARG A 57 -2.30 0.17 -8.68
CA ARG A 57 -3.27 -0.90 -9.03
C ARG A 57 -4.60 -0.69 -8.32
N ARG A 58 -4.57 -0.35 -7.03
CA ARG A 58 -5.78 -0.11 -6.24
C ARG A 58 -6.55 1.13 -6.73
N ARG A 59 -5.88 2.26 -6.95
CA ARG A 59 -6.48 3.46 -7.54
C ARG A 59 -7.11 3.17 -8.92
N ALA A 60 -6.41 2.41 -9.77
CA ALA A 60 -6.93 1.99 -11.08
C ALA A 60 -8.14 1.05 -10.98
N ALA A 61 -8.17 0.19 -9.95
CA ALA A 61 -9.31 -0.68 -9.67
C ALA A 61 -10.52 0.10 -9.14
N GLU A 62 -10.31 1.09 -8.27
CA GLU A 62 -11.35 1.98 -7.76
C GLU A 62 -12.00 2.83 -8.87
N GLN A 63 -11.20 3.30 -9.84
CA GLN A 63 -11.70 4.03 -11.01
C GLN A 63 -12.52 3.15 -11.97
N ARG A 64 -12.40 1.82 -11.88
CA ARG A 64 -13.12 0.84 -12.70
C ARG A 64 -14.35 0.26 -11.99
N ILE A 65 -14.70 0.74 -10.80
CA ILE A 65 -15.91 0.28 -10.10
C ILE A 65 -17.12 0.78 -10.88
N ASP A 66 -17.84 -0.16 -11.48
CA ASP A 66 -19.08 0.09 -12.18
C ASP A 66 -20.14 0.59 -11.18
N PRO A 67 -20.79 1.74 -11.43
CA PRO A 67 -21.75 2.32 -10.47
C PRO A 67 -22.97 1.44 -10.21
N LEU A 68 -23.23 0.44 -11.06
CA LEU A 68 -24.28 -0.57 -10.90
C LEU A 68 -23.88 -1.73 -9.97
N PHE A 69 -22.59 -1.97 -9.76
CA PHE A 69 -22.07 -3.01 -8.88
C PHE A 69 -20.94 -2.44 -8.01
N PRO A 70 -21.25 -1.81 -6.87
CA PRO A 70 -20.27 -1.17 -5.98
C PRO A 70 -19.41 -2.18 -5.19
N ILE A 71 -19.26 -3.41 -5.69
CA ILE A 71 -18.40 -4.40 -5.08
C ILE A 71 -16.98 -4.06 -5.50
N ALA A 72 -16.24 -3.40 -4.61
CA ALA A 72 -14.81 -3.21 -4.79
C ALA A 72 -14.16 -4.57 -5.05
N PRO A 73 -13.32 -4.71 -6.11
CA PRO A 73 -12.66 -5.97 -6.38
C PRO A 73 -11.88 -6.38 -5.12
N GLN A 74 -12.20 -7.56 -4.59
CA GLN A 74 -11.46 -8.11 -3.45
C GLN A 74 -10.01 -8.20 -3.86
N THR A 75 -9.18 -7.32 -3.30
CA THR A 75 -7.75 -7.39 -3.53
C THR A 75 -7.29 -8.52 -2.63
N ASP A 76 -6.89 -9.64 -3.22
CA ASP A 76 -6.41 -10.87 -2.55
C ASP A 76 -5.05 -10.67 -1.83
N ASP A 77 -4.79 -9.43 -1.42
CA ASP A 77 -3.51 -8.98 -0.92
C ASP A 77 -3.54 -9.00 0.60
N LEU A 78 -3.56 -10.22 1.15
CA LEU A 78 -3.58 -10.50 2.60
C LEU A 78 -2.38 -9.88 3.34
N ASP A 79 -1.34 -9.53 2.61
CA ASP A 79 -0.13 -8.90 3.10
C ASP A 79 -0.15 -7.37 2.99
N PHE A 80 -1.16 -6.75 2.38
CA PHE A 80 -1.22 -5.30 2.14
C PHE A 80 -2.51 -4.66 2.65
N TYR A 81 -2.35 -3.79 3.64
CA TYR A 81 -3.43 -3.04 4.27
C TYR A 81 -3.23 -1.56 4.00
N LEU A 82 -4.27 -0.86 3.56
CA LEU A 82 -4.30 0.58 3.38
C LEU A 82 -5.51 1.14 4.11
N PHE A 83 -5.26 2.18 4.89
CA PHE A 83 -6.22 2.94 5.65
C PHE A 83 -6.14 4.40 5.21
N SER A 84 -7.30 5.00 5.00
CA SER A 84 -7.42 6.42 4.67
C SER A 84 -8.18 7.07 5.84
N ALA A 85 -7.58 8.09 6.47
CA ALA A 85 -8.21 8.87 7.54
C ALA A 85 -8.92 10.11 6.98
#